data_AF-C2FUZ2-F1
#
_entry.id   AF-C2FUZ2-F1
#
_cell.length_a   1.000
_cell.length_b   1.000
_cell.length_c   1.000
_cell.angle_alpha   90.00
_cell.angle_beta   90.00
_cell.angle_gamma   90.00
#
_symmetry.space_group_name_H-M   'P 1'
#
loop_
_entity.id
_entity.type
_entity.pdbx_description
1 polymer ?
#
loop_
_entity_poly.entity_id
_entity_poly.type
_entity_poly.pdbx_seq_one_letter_code
_entity_poly.pdbx_strand_id
1 'polypeptide(L)'
;MTAIEFVKFINETQLSFEFLESRVNKDYAESILRRATIPINANKYIEQGNEILNLVLNYDLDKFDIFDIGFDKDLDKIGDDIYFGWTGSGERLGFNKFSKEVFKYYIYTDEIEQYCAPNDELFLDALFELHKYQNEVISRNGDEQIEKIQEKFLKKMKNFFNDDKYISFYSIVIGYEGEDEL
;
A
#
# COMPACT_ATOMS: atom_id res chain seq x y z
N MET A 1 11.31 4.90 -2.30
CA MET A 1 12.20 4.33 -1.24
C MET A 1 12.58 2.91 -1.59
N THR A 2 13.67 2.41 -1.00
CA THR A 2 14.06 0.99 -1.10
C THR A 2 13.16 0.08 -0.25
N ALA A 3 13.13 -1.22 -0.54
CA ALA A 3 12.40 -2.22 0.25
C ALA A 3 12.89 -2.26 1.71
N ILE A 4 14.19 -2.12 1.94
CA ILE A 4 14.78 -2.09 3.29
C ILE A 4 14.28 -0.87 4.07
N GLU A 5 14.29 0.31 3.45
CA GLU A 5 13.76 1.54 4.06
C GLU A 5 12.27 1.43 4.32
N PHE A 6 11.51 0.87 3.38
CA PHE A 6 10.07 0.66 3.53
C PHE A 6 9.75 -0.21 4.76
N VAL A 7 10.37 -1.39 4.88
CA VAL A 7 10.16 -2.28 6.03
C VAL A 7 10.56 -1.62 7.35
N LYS A 8 11.69 -0.90 7.36
CA LYS A 8 12.12 -0.14 8.53
C LYS A 8 11.07 0.89 8.93
N PHE A 9 10.63 1.73 8.00
CA PHE A 9 9.69 2.81 8.30
C PHE A 9 8.32 2.28 8.71
N ILE A 10 7.79 1.26 8.02
CA ILE A 10 6.55 0.58 8.42
C ILE A 10 6.64 0.14 9.87
N ASN A 11 7.70 -0.57 10.27
CA ASN A 11 7.84 -1.08 11.63
C ASN A 11 8.07 0.03 12.67
N GLU A 12 8.77 1.11 12.31
CA GLU A 12 9.03 2.25 13.21
C GLU A 12 7.80 3.14 13.44
N THR A 13 6.85 3.19 12.50
CA THR A 13 5.65 4.06 12.60
C THR A 13 4.40 3.34 13.10
N GLN A 14 4.51 2.09 13.54
CA GLN A 14 3.39 1.33 14.09
C GLN A 14 2.78 2.00 15.33
N LEU A 15 1.46 1.93 15.43
CA LEU A 15 0.76 2.27 16.66
C LEU A 15 1.05 1.21 17.73
N SER A 16 1.20 1.63 18.99
CA SER A 16 1.46 0.67 20.07
C SER A 16 0.21 -0.17 20.39
N PHE A 17 0.41 -1.37 20.93
CA PHE A 17 -0.69 -2.22 21.37
C PHE A 17 -1.58 -1.51 22.40
N GLU A 18 -0.98 -0.85 23.38
CA GLU A 18 -1.69 -0.13 24.44
C GLU A 18 -2.55 1.01 23.86
N PHE A 19 -2.04 1.71 22.84
CA PHE A 19 -2.81 2.72 22.15
C PHE A 19 -4.02 2.11 21.42
N LEU A 20 -3.80 1.02 20.67
CA LEU A 20 -4.87 0.35 19.92
C LEU A 20 -5.92 -0.25 20.86
N GLU A 21 -5.53 -0.92 21.94
CA GLU A 21 -6.45 -1.51 22.93
C GLU A 21 -7.28 -0.43 23.65
N SER A 22 -6.76 0.80 23.77
CA SER A 22 -7.54 1.93 24.30
C SER A 22 -8.63 2.44 23.35
N ARG A 23 -8.57 2.05 22.06
CA ARG A 23 -9.44 2.52 20.97
C ARG A 23 -10.44 1.47 20.51
N VAL A 24 -9.99 0.23 20.46
CA VAL A 24 -10.74 -0.91 19.93
C VAL A 24 -10.62 -2.10 20.87
N ASN A 25 -11.43 -3.13 20.67
CA ASN A 25 -11.29 -4.34 21.47
C ASN A 25 -9.94 -5.02 21.23
N LYS A 26 -9.50 -5.79 22.22
CA LYS A 26 -8.21 -6.47 22.22
C LYS A 26 -7.96 -7.33 20.97
N ASP A 27 -8.92 -8.18 20.59
CA ASP A 27 -8.76 -9.08 19.44
C ASP A 27 -8.56 -8.29 18.13
N TYR A 28 -9.25 -7.16 18.00
CA TYR A 28 -9.10 -6.27 16.86
C TYR A 28 -7.77 -5.51 16.88
N ALA A 29 -7.33 -5.03 18.05
CA ALA A 29 -6.00 -4.42 18.21
C ALA A 29 -4.86 -5.40 17.84
N GLU A 30 -4.93 -6.65 18.29
CA GLU A 30 -3.98 -7.70 17.93
C GLU A 30 -3.99 -7.98 16.42
N SER A 31 -5.18 -7.98 15.80
CA SER A 31 -5.32 -8.14 14.35
C SER A 31 -4.68 -6.99 13.57
N ILE A 32 -4.87 -5.74 14.00
CA ILE A 32 -4.23 -4.57 13.36
C ILE A 32 -2.71 -4.69 13.42
N LEU A 33 -2.14 -4.94 14.60
CA LEU A 33 -0.69 -5.07 14.75
C LEU A 33 -0.10 -6.18 13.89
N ARG A 34 -0.76 -7.34 13.87
CA ARG A 34 -0.32 -8.48 13.08
C ARG A 34 -0.29 -8.16 11.59
N ARG A 35 -1.22 -7.33 11.12
CA ARG A 35 -1.31 -6.94 9.70
C ARG A 35 -0.46 -5.75 9.32
N ALA A 36 -0.03 -4.96 10.30
CA ALA A 36 0.76 -3.78 10.04
C ALA A 36 2.27 -4.00 10.28
N THR A 37 2.68 -5.13 10.88
CA THR A 37 4.10 -5.45 11.12
C THR A 37 4.67 -6.37 10.05
N ILE A 38 5.85 -6.05 9.54
CA ILE A 38 6.61 -6.93 8.64
C ILE A 38 7.73 -7.61 9.44
N PRO A 39 7.71 -8.95 9.61
CA PRO A 39 8.80 -9.68 10.25
C PRO A 39 10.13 -9.45 9.55
N ILE A 40 11.16 -9.12 10.32
CA ILE A 40 12.53 -9.07 9.81
C ILE A 40 13.05 -10.50 9.72
N ASN A 41 13.17 -11.01 8.50
CA ASN A 41 13.74 -12.33 8.27
C ASN A 41 15.26 -12.29 8.40
N ALA A 42 15.84 -13.30 9.05
CA ALA A 42 17.30 -13.46 9.16
C ALA A 42 17.97 -13.96 7.86
N ASN A 43 17.17 -14.21 6.81
CA ASN A 43 17.68 -14.68 5.52
C ASN A 43 18.54 -13.61 4.86
N LYS A 44 19.49 -14.06 4.05
CA LYS A 44 20.34 -13.16 3.27
C LYS A 44 19.47 -12.44 2.24
N TYR A 45 19.44 -11.11 2.31
CA TYR A 45 18.82 -10.27 1.31
C TYR A 45 19.47 -10.47 -0.07
N ILE A 46 18.64 -10.70 -1.09
CA ILE A 46 19.03 -10.88 -2.49
C ILE A 46 18.40 -9.75 -3.30
N GLU A 47 19.25 -8.89 -3.84
CA GLU A 47 18.89 -7.78 -4.73
C GLU A 47 18.28 -8.29 -6.05
N GLN A 48 17.13 -7.73 -6.43
CA GLN A 48 16.33 -8.11 -7.60
C GLN A 48 16.30 -7.00 -8.67
N GLY A 49 16.87 -5.83 -8.40
CA GLY A 49 16.87 -4.68 -9.33
C GLY A 49 15.50 -4.04 -9.51
N ASN A 50 14.57 -4.34 -8.60
CA ASN A 50 13.26 -3.71 -8.48
C ASN A 50 12.82 -3.77 -7.01
N GLU A 51 12.38 -2.66 -6.46
CA GLU A 51 12.12 -2.55 -5.02
C GLU A 51 10.87 -3.30 -4.56
N ILE A 52 9.87 -3.48 -5.43
CA ILE A 52 8.72 -4.34 -5.13
C ILE A 52 9.16 -5.81 -5.09
N LEU A 53 10.00 -6.24 -6.04
CA LEU A 53 10.57 -7.59 -6.02
C LEU A 53 11.46 -7.81 -4.81
N ASN A 54 12.28 -6.82 -4.45
CA ASN A 54 13.09 -6.83 -3.25
C ASN A 54 12.25 -6.99 -1.99
N LEU A 55 11.09 -6.33 -1.93
CA LEU A 55 10.17 -6.45 -0.83
C LEU A 55 9.55 -7.86 -0.77
N VAL A 56 8.90 -8.29 -1.85
CA VAL A 56 8.13 -9.53 -1.89
C VAL A 56 8.99 -10.78 -1.74
N LEU A 57 10.19 -10.82 -2.33
CA LEU A 57 11.04 -12.01 -2.31
C LEU A 57 11.97 -12.12 -1.10
N ASN A 58 12.13 -11.05 -0.30
CA ASN A 58 13.02 -11.06 0.86
C ASN A 58 12.30 -10.98 2.22
N TYR A 59 11.03 -10.57 2.26
CA TYR A 59 10.27 -10.39 3.50
C TYR A 59 9.04 -11.29 3.54
N ASP A 60 8.63 -11.66 4.75
CA ASP A 60 7.36 -12.38 4.96
C ASP A 60 6.23 -11.35 5.01
N LEU A 61 5.38 -11.35 3.98
CA LEU A 61 4.27 -10.42 3.84
C LEU A 61 2.91 -11.12 3.98
N ASP A 62 2.87 -12.39 4.40
CA ASP A 62 1.68 -13.24 4.48
C ASP A 62 0.47 -12.61 5.18
N LYS A 63 0.76 -11.77 6.17
CA LYS A 63 -0.24 -11.08 6.98
C LYS A 63 -0.25 -9.59 6.73
N PHE A 64 0.77 -9.06 6.05
CA PHE A 64 0.94 -7.64 5.92
C PHE A 64 -0.08 -7.05 4.94
N ASP A 65 -0.81 -6.04 5.39
CA ASP A 65 -1.69 -5.23 4.54
C ASP A 65 -1.65 -3.74 4.88
N ILE A 66 -1.94 -2.91 3.87
CA ILE A 66 -2.17 -1.47 4.03
C ILE A 66 -3.47 -1.15 3.28
N PHE A 67 -4.53 -0.74 3.97
CA PHE A 67 -5.85 -0.46 3.36
C PHE A 67 -6.28 -1.56 2.36
N ASP A 68 -6.25 -2.81 2.82
CA ASP A 68 -6.58 -4.00 2.03
C ASP A 68 -5.70 -4.23 0.78
N ILE A 69 -4.55 -3.56 0.68
CA ILE A 69 -3.50 -3.92 -0.27
C ILE A 69 -2.63 -5.01 0.36
N GLY A 70 -2.68 -6.21 -0.21
CA GLY A 70 -1.89 -7.36 0.21
C GLY A 70 -0.86 -7.78 -0.83
N PHE A 71 0.09 -8.63 -0.43
CA PHE A 71 1.17 -9.13 -1.27
C PHE A 71 1.09 -10.64 -1.42
N ASP A 72 1.48 -11.16 -2.58
CA ASP A 72 1.62 -12.59 -2.77
C ASP A 72 2.89 -13.13 -2.11
N LYS A 73 2.86 -14.42 -1.79
CA LYS A 73 4.08 -15.15 -1.44
C LYS A 73 4.99 -15.39 -2.63
N ASP A 74 4.37 -15.57 -3.80
CA ASP A 74 5.02 -15.94 -5.04
C ASP A 74 4.57 -15.00 -6.15
N LEU A 75 5.47 -14.71 -7.08
CA LEU A 75 5.19 -13.82 -8.20
C LEU A 75 4.55 -14.58 -9.36
N ASP A 76 3.56 -13.97 -9.99
CA ASP A 76 3.03 -14.44 -11.27
C ASP A 76 3.57 -13.58 -12.42
N LYS A 77 3.88 -14.19 -13.56
CA LYS A 77 4.56 -13.54 -14.68
C LYS A 77 3.83 -13.84 -15.99
N ILE A 78 3.31 -12.80 -16.62
CA ILE A 78 2.62 -12.90 -17.90
C ILE A 78 3.26 -11.90 -18.86
N GLY A 79 4.01 -12.41 -19.83
CA GLY A 79 4.80 -11.56 -20.74
C GLY A 79 5.74 -10.62 -19.98
N ASP A 80 5.52 -9.34 -20.15
CA ASP A 80 6.33 -8.28 -19.55
C ASP A 80 5.84 -7.83 -18.18
N ASP A 81 4.68 -8.32 -17.76
CA ASP A 81 4.07 -7.97 -16.50
C ASP A 81 4.46 -8.98 -15.41
N ILE A 82 4.70 -8.44 -14.21
CA ILE A 82 4.91 -9.23 -13.00
C ILE A 82 3.87 -8.80 -11.98
N TYR A 83 3.06 -9.76 -11.55
CA TYR A 83 2.05 -9.54 -10.54
C TYR A 83 2.57 -9.97 -9.18
N PHE A 84 2.27 -9.17 -8.16
CA PHE A 84 2.91 -9.25 -6.85
C PHE A 84 1.94 -9.13 -5.67
N GLY A 85 0.66 -8.85 -5.92
CA GLY A 85 -0.29 -8.61 -4.84
C GLY A 85 -1.72 -8.40 -5.31
N TRP A 86 -2.57 -7.99 -4.36
CA TRP A 86 -4.00 -7.84 -4.57
C TRP A 86 -4.54 -6.63 -3.83
N THR A 87 -5.64 -6.09 -4.36
CA THR A 87 -6.52 -5.17 -3.62
C THR A 87 -7.58 -5.95 -2.84
N GLY A 88 -8.22 -5.32 -1.85
CA GLY A 88 -9.32 -5.91 -1.08
C GLY A 88 -10.54 -6.29 -1.92
N SER A 89 -10.72 -5.63 -3.08
CA SER A 89 -11.76 -5.92 -4.07
C SER A 89 -11.41 -7.09 -5.00
N GLY A 90 -10.20 -7.64 -4.91
CA GLY A 90 -9.78 -8.85 -5.64
C GLY A 90 -9.14 -8.59 -7.00
N GLU A 91 -8.70 -7.36 -7.29
CA GLU A 91 -7.91 -7.06 -8.48
C GLU A 91 -6.42 -7.35 -8.24
N ARG A 92 -5.69 -7.70 -9.31
CA ARG A 92 -4.24 -7.92 -9.22
C ARG A 92 -3.52 -6.58 -9.16
N LEU A 93 -2.43 -6.56 -8.40
CA LEU A 93 -1.39 -5.55 -8.51
C LEU A 93 -0.22 -6.14 -9.27
N GLY A 94 0.27 -5.37 -10.24
CA GLY A 94 1.43 -5.76 -11.04
C GLY A 94 2.25 -4.56 -11.48
N PHE A 95 3.40 -4.82 -12.07
CA PHE A 95 4.18 -3.81 -12.75
C PHE A 95 4.73 -4.34 -14.08
N ASN A 96 4.92 -3.44 -15.03
CA ASN A 96 5.48 -3.78 -16.32
C ASN A 96 7.00 -3.60 -16.30
N LYS A 97 7.76 -4.60 -16.75
CA LYS A 97 9.23 -4.57 -16.72
C LYS A 97 9.83 -3.47 -17.58
N PHE A 98 9.14 -3.04 -18.64
CA PHE A 98 9.63 -2.04 -19.59
C PHE A 98 9.17 -0.63 -19.22
N SER A 99 7.87 -0.39 -19.06
CA SER A 99 7.37 0.95 -18.68
C SER A 99 7.71 1.31 -17.23
N LYS A 100 8.01 0.30 -16.39
CA LYS A 100 8.21 0.39 -14.93
C LYS A 100 6.95 0.74 -14.14
N GLU A 101 5.86 1.06 -14.81
CA GLU A 101 4.63 1.49 -14.16
C GLU A 101 4.01 0.34 -13.36
N VAL A 102 3.53 0.70 -12.18
CA VAL A 102 2.76 -0.17 -11.29
C VAL A 102 1.29 0.09 -11.54
N PHE A 103 0.50 -0.98 -11.59
CA PHE A 103 -0.89 -0.93 -12.02
C PHE A 103 -1.78 -1.89 -11.24
N LYS A 104 -3.08 -1.59 -11.28
CA LYS A 104 -4.18 -2.45 -10.86
C LYS A 104 -4.82 -3.06 -12.10
N TYR A 105 -4.94 -4.38 -12.12
CA TYR A 105 -5.40 -5.16 -13.27
C TYR A 105 -6.63 -6.00 -12.90
N TYR A 106 -7.67 -5.89 -13.71
CA TYR A 106 -8.93 -6.59 -13.52
C TYR A 106 -8.97 -7.86 -14.35
N ILE A 107 -8.90 -9.01 -13.65
CA ILE A 107 -8.76 -10.33 -14.27
C ILE A 107 -9.95 -10.67 -15.18
N TYR A 108 -11.14 -10.17 -14.88
CA TYR A 108 -12.36 -10.56 -15.61
C TYR A 108 -12.46 -9.91 -16.99
N THR A 109 -11.90 -8.72 -17.20
CA THR A 109 -11.91 -8.02 -18.49
C THR A 109 -10.55 -8.02 -19.20
N ASP A 110 -9.52 -8.57 -18.56
CA ASP A 110 -8.15 -8.62 -19.08
C ASP A 110 -7.58 -7.22 -19.40
N GLU A 111 -7.77 -6.27 -18.47
CA GLU A 111 -7.33 -4.89 -18.66
C GLU A 111 -6.70 -4.26 -17.42
N ILE A 112 -5.82 -3.29 -17.67
CA ILE A 112 -5.32 -2.37 -16.64
C ILE A 112 -6.43 -1.35 -16.37
N GLU A 113 -6.99 -1.37 -15.16
CA GLU A 113 -8.01 -0.39 -14.76
C GLU A 113 -7.40 0.93 -14.33
N GLN A 114 -6.30 0.89 -13.57
CA GLN A 114 -5.71 2.06 -12.94
C GLN A 114 -4.19 1.90 -12.85
N TYR A 115 -3.47 3.02 -12.99
CA TYR A 115 -2.05 3.09 -12.66
C TYR A 115 -1.89 3.54 -11.21
N CYS A 116 -0.96 2.93 -10.48
CA CYS A 116 -0.71 3.17 -9.07
C CYS A 116 0.53 4.04 -8.86
N ALA A 117 1.56 3.87 -9.70
CA ALA A 117 2.81 4.63 -9.61
C ALA A 117 3.64 4.52 -10.90
N PRO A 118 4.52 5.50 -11.19
CA PRO A 118 5.43 5.46 -12.34
C PRO A 118 6.53 4.39 -12.24
N ASN A 119 6.88 4.00 -11.02
CA ASN A 119 7.91 3.00 -10.73
C ASN A 119 7.69 2.40 -9.34
N ASP A 120 8.47 1.37 -9.06
CA ASP A 120 8.53 0.62 -7.82
C ASP A 120 8.91 1.46 -6.60
N GLU A 121 9.94 2.30 -6.69
CA GLU A 121 10.38 3.15 -5.58
C GLU A 121 9.26 4.11 -5.12
N LEU A 122 8.62 4.79 -6.08
CA LEU A 122 7.54 5.73 -5.83
C LEU A 122 6.25 5.02 -5.41
N PHE A 123 6.04 3.77 -5.82
CA PHE A 123 4.97 2.93 -5.29
C PHE A 123 5.18 2.64 -3.80
N LEU A 124 6.38 2.23 -3.39
CA LEU A 124 6.67 2.00 -1.97
C LEU A 124 6.57 3.28 -1.13
N ASP A 125 6.99 4.41 -1.69
CA ASP A 125 6.80 5.72 -1.04
C ASP A 125 5.33 6.05 -0.83
N ALA A 126 4.50 5.84 -1.86
CA ALA A 126 3.07 6.08 -1.79
C ALA A 126 2.35 5.11 -0.85
N LEU A 127 2.75 3.83 -0.82
CA LEU A 127 2.25 2.87 0.17
C LEU A 127 2.60 3.28 1.59
N PHE A 128 3.79 3.82 1.83
CA PHE A 128 4.16 4.32 3.15
C PHE A 128 3.34 5.56 3.53
N GLU A 129 3.03 6.45 2.59
CA GLU A 129 2.09 7.55 2.82
C GLU A 129 0.68 7.05 3.17
N LEU A 130 0.22 6.01 2.48
CA LEU A 130 -1.06 5.37 2.76
C LEU A 130 -1.07 4.70 4.15
N HIS A 131 0.03 4.08 4.57
CA HIS A 131 0.19 3.55 5.93
C HIS A 131 0.08 4.64 6.99
N LYS A 132 0.73 5.79 6.79
CA LYS A 132 0.61 6.93 7.70
C LYS A 132 -0.82 7.47 7.76
N TYR A 133 -1.49 7.54 6.62
CA TYR A 133 -2.91 7.90 6.56
C TYR A 133 -3.77 6.88 7.34
N GLN A 134 -3.50 5.58 7.23
CA GLN A 134 -4.18 4.52 8.00
C GLN A 134 -4.03 4.74 9.50
N ASN A 135 -2.81 5.02 9.96
CA ASN A 135 -2.55 5.30 11.37
C ASN A 135 -3.23 6.60 11.82
N GLU A 136 -3.25 7.64 10.98
CA GLU A 136 -3.98 8.90 11.26
C GLU A 136 -5.48 8.65 11.40
N VAL A 137 -6.09 7.82 10.53
CA VAL A 137 -7.51 7.43 10.63
C VAL A 137 -7.78 6.65 11.91
N ILE A 138 -6.98 5.62 12.23
CA ILE A 138 -7.14 4.80 13.45
C ILE A 138 -6.97 5.64 14.72
N SER A 139 -6.09 6.65 14.68
CA SER A 139 -5.77 7.45 15.86
C SER A 139 -6.86 8.46 16.26
N ARG A 140 -7.86 8.68 15.41
CA ARG A 140 -8.87 9.74 15.63
C ARG A 140 -9.80 9.47 16.81
N ASN A 141 -10.33 10.58 17.31
CA ASN A 141 -11.38 10.66 18.31
C ASN A 141 -12.55 11.47 17.74
N GLY A 142 -13.72 10.85 17.58
CA GLY A 142 -14.96 11.55 17.23
C GLY A 142 -15.08 11.98 15.77
N ASP A 143 -16.03 12.90 15.51
CA ASP A 143 -16.50 13.35 14.19
C ASP A 143 -15.55 14.34 13.47
N GLU A 144 -14.23 14.18 13.59
CA GLU A 144 -13.32 14.87 12.67
C GLU A 144 -13.67 14.43 11.24
N GLN A 145 -14.12 15.38 10.41
CA GLN A 145 -14.61 15.12 9.05
C GLN A 145 -13.58 14.28 8.29
N ILE A 146 -13.89 12.98 8.13
CA ILE A 146 -13.06 12.01 7.41
C ILE A 146 -12.64 12.56 6.06
N GLU A 147 -13.58 13.22 5.39
CA GLU A 147 -13.44 13.98 4.16
C GLU A 147 -12.23 14.93 4.16
N LYS A 148 -12.05 15.81 5.15
CA LYS A 148 -10.93 16.78 5.18
C LYS A 148 -9.57 16.12 5.18
N ILE A 149 -9.45 14.95 5.80
CA ILE A 149 -8.17 14.26 5.88
C ILE A 149 -7.96 13.38 4.64
N GLN A 150 -9.04 12.84 4.05
CA GLN A 150 -8.98 12.26 2.71
C GLN A 150 -8.50 13.30 1.69
N GLU A 151 -9.10 14.50 1.67
CA GLU A 151 -8.69 15.62 0.80
C GLU A 151 -7.21 16.00 1.01
N LYS A 152 -6.78 16.13 2.28
CA LYS A 152 -5.38 16.43 2.62
C LYS A 152 -4.43 15.35 2.10
N PHE A 153 -4.80 14.08 2.24
CA PHE A 153 -4.02 12.96 1.73
C PHE A 153 -3.97 12.96 0.20
N LEU A 154 -5.11 13.11 -0.49
CA LEU A 154 -5.14 13.13 -1.96
C LEU A 154 -4.40 14.33 -2.54
N LYS A 155 -4.50 15.52 -1.93
CA LYS A 155 -3.68 16.67 -2.30
C LYS A 155 -2.19 16.41 -2.12
N LYS A 156 -1.80 15.68 -1.07
CA LYS A 156 -0.41 15.26 -0.88
C LYS A 156 0.03 14.30 -1.99
N MET A 157 -0.79 13.29 -2.33
CA MET A 157 -0.50 12.35 -3.40
C MET A 157 -0.40 13.03 -4.76
N LYS A 158 -1.30 13.99 -5.06
CA LYS A 158 -1.27 14.79 -6.29
C LYS A 158 0.03 15.56 -6.45
N ASN A 159 0.46 16.24 -5.38
CA ASN A 159 1.76 16.92 -5.35
C ASN A 159 2.94 15.95 -5.44
N PHE A 160 2.82 14.77 -4.85
CA PHE A 160 3.87 13.75 -4.82
C PHE A 160 4.15 13.17 -6.21
N PHE A 161 3.10 12.77 -6.93
CA PHE A 161 3.26 12.19 -8.27
C PHE A 161 3.40 13.24 -9.38
N ASN A 162 2.81 14.42 -9.21
CA ASN A 162 2.74 15.46 -10.24
C ASN A 162 2.12 14.95 -11.57
N ASP A 163 1.24 13.95 -11.49
CA ASP A 163 0.48 13.35 -12.59
C ASP A 163 -0.80 12.71 -12.02
N ASP A 164 -1.96 13.20 -12.47
CA ASP A 164 -3.26 12.80 -11.93
C ASP A 164 -3.61 11.34 -12.24
N LYS A 165 -2.96 10.72 -13.24
CA LYS A 165 -3.26 9.33 -13.63
C LYS A 165 -3.04 8.31 -12.51
N TYR A 166 -2.18 8.63 -11.54
CA TYR A 166 -1.90 7.75 -10.39
C TYR A 166 -2.85 7.98 -9.21
N ILE A 167 -3.57 9.10 -9.18
CA ILE A 167 -4.34 9.53 -8.00
C ILE A 167 -5.65 8.76 -7.86
N SER A 168 -6.26 8.37 -8.99
CA SER A 168 -7.51 7.63 -9.01
C SER A 168 -7.43 6.34 -8.19
N PHE A 169 -6.31 5.62 -8.25
CA PHE A 169 -6.09 4.42 -7.44
C PHE A 169 -6.22 4.72 -5.94
N TYR A 170 -5.49 5.72 -5.43
CA TYR A 170 -5.49 6.05 -4.01
C TYR A 170 -6.82 6.62 -3.53
N SER A 171 -7.55 7.36 -4.38
CA SER A 171 -8.90 7.85 -4.09
C SER A 171 -9.87 6.72 -3.81
N ILE A 172 -9.84 5.67 -4.63
CA ILE A 172 -10.68 4.48 -4.43
C ILE A 172 -10.26 3.71 -3.19
N VAL A 173 -8.96 3.47 -3.00
CA VAL A 173 -8.43 2.70 -1.86
C VAL A 173 -8.83 3.30 -0.51
N ILE A 174 -8.89 4.64 -0.41
CA ILE A 174 -9.30 5.31 0.83
C ILE A 174 -10.83 5.56 0.94
N GLY A 175 -11.61 5.12 -0.06
CA GLY A 175 -13.05 5.33 -0.13
C GLY A 175 -13.46 6.81 -0.21
N TYR A 176 -12.76 7.61 -1.00
CA TYR A 176 -13.14 9.02 -1.22
C TYR A 176 -14.24 9.11 -2.28
N GLU A 177 -15.39 9.67 -1.90
CA GLU A 177 -16.60 9.82 -2.73
C GLU A 177 -16.86 11.28 -3.17
N GLY A 178 -15.89 12.18 -3.00
CA GLY A 178 -16.08 13.59 -3.33
C GLY A 178 -16.36 13.81 -4.82
N GLU A 179 -17.39 14.63 -5.12
CA GLU A 179 -17.74 15.03 -6.48
C GLU A 179 -16.64 15.94 -7.07
N ASP A 180 -16.03 15.51 -8.18
CA ASP A 180 -15.40 16.32 -9.22
C ASP A 180 -14.71 17.64 -8.77
N GLU A 181 -13.51 17.56 -8.19
CA GLU A 181 -12.36 18.47 -8.40
C GLU A 181 -11.28 18.24 -7.32
N LEU A 182 -10.26 17.43 -7.65
CA LEU A 182 -8.95 17.43 -6.98
C LEU A 182 -7.93 18.18 -7.84
#